data_AF-L2GBF2-F1
#
_entry.id   AF-L2GBF2-F1
#
_cell.length_a   1.000
_cell.length_b   1.000
_cell.length_c   1.000
_cell.angle_alpha   90.00
_cell.angle_beta   90.00
_cell.angle_gamma   90.00
#
_symmetry.space_group_name_H-M   'P 1'
#
loop_
_entity.id
_entity.type
_entity.pdbx_description
1 polymer ?
#
loop_
_entity_poly.entity_id
_entity_poly.type
_entity_poly.pdbx_seq_one_letter_code
_entity_poly.pdbx_strand_id
1 'polypeptide(L)'
;MPGASQQTKGQQEGFYAATIRHRDGQFWVICEYLGLPDGMLGTIFKSNDPYDNAAWEDPITFPTPAGDLDLFWDDDGKPYIPGGGQGTVLLDVDLETGTVLNNTFLWSGTGGVWPEGPHIYRKDGFYYLSMAEGGTETGHYQVMARSGDLTGPYIPCPNNPVLTNKDTDEYFQTVGHADLFQDTSDNWWGAALSTRSGPEWSIYPMGRETVLFPVTWEEGEWPILEPVRGNMSGWQLPPSSRDLPGHGPFNSDPDVYHFTTMSEIPRNLIYWRVPLQGAFEIVDLKGMHIVPSRGNLTGDNAELDGRSGLSFIGRPQTDSLFNFNVTLDVPLDEADLEVGVTLFLTQYNHADLAVVAQPKADGAEGTDRFLRFRATGNDAPEEYVERFPETWDVDFIQFEISTPNATHYTLAAYSAAEPENKIVMATVSAKLVSGQSGPFTGALLGVYATCNGAGTGLECPSGGDVYVTEWMYTGKGQYYTADDLRP
;
A
#
# COMPACT_ATOMS: atom_id res chain seq x y z
N MET A 1 6.78 -8.23 -14.65
CA MET A 1 6.79 -7.43 -15.91
C MET A 1 8.02 -6.53 -15.96
N PRO A 2 9.12 -6.97 -16.60
CA PRO A 2 10.36 -6.20 -16.65
C PRO A 2 10.17 -4.80 -17.28
N GLY A 3 10.70 -3.76 -16.63
CA GLY A 3 10.72 -2.40 -17.17
C GLY A 3 9.41 -1.60 -17.11
N ALA A 4 8.29 -2.20 -16.68
CA ALA A 4 7.00 -1.48 -16.57
C ALA A 4 7.10 -0.30 -15.58
N SER A 5 7.65 -0.55 -14.39
CA SER A 5 7.79 0.46 -13.33
C SER A 5 8.67 1.65 -13.70
N GLN A 6 9.71 1.44 -14.54
CA GLN A 6 10.60 2.52 -15.01
C GLN A 6 9.92 3.45 -16.03
N GLN A 7 8.87 2.96 -16.70
CA GLN A 7 8.08 3.72 -17.67
C GLN A 7 6.95 4.50 -17.01
N THR A 8 6.52 4.09 -15.82
CA THR A 8 5.47 4.72 -15.02
C THR A 8 5.92 6.07 -14.46
N LYS A 9 5.23 7.15 -14.81
CA LYS A 9 5.56 8.52 -14.38
C LYS A 9 4.70 9.02 -13.23
N GLY A 10 3.44 8.60 -13.22
CA GLY A 10 2.51 8.96 -12.17
C GLY A 10 2.93 8.39 -10.82
N GLN A 11 2.64 9.15 -9.77
CA GLN A 11 2.74 8.68 -8.38
C GLN A 11 1.52 7.84 -7.98
N GLN A 12 0.45 7.88 -8.79
CA GLN A 12 -0.81 7.14 -8.64
C GLN A 12 -1.00 6.09 -9.74
N GLU A 13 0.10 5.57 -10.30
CA GLU A 13 0.07 4.58 -11.36
C GLU A 13 0.77 3.29 -10.88
N GLY A 14 0.63 2.20 -11.63
CA GLY A 14 1.07 0.87 -11.20
C GLY A 14 -0.11 -0.10 -11.18
N PHE A 15 -0.04 -1.10 -10.30
CA PHE A 15 -1.15 -2.04 -10.13
C PHE A 15 -2.33 -1.38 -9.41
N TYR A 16 -3.53 -1.59 -9.95
CA TYR A 16 -4.79 -1.13 -9.39
C TYR A 16 -5.54 -2.28 -8.72
N ALA A 17 -6.88 -2.30 -8.74
CA ALA A 17 -7.66 -3.33 -8.08
C ALA A 17 -7.26 -4.72 -8.60
N ALA A 18 -7.09 -5.65 -7.67
CA ALA A 18 -6.75 -7.03 -7.98
C ALA A 18 -7.87 -7.93 -7.50
N THR A 19 -8.23 -8.91 -8.32
CA THR A 19 -9.19 -9.94 -7.95
C THR A 19 -8.50 -11.28 -7.87
N ILE A 20 -8.70 -12.00 -6.75
CA ILE A 20 -8.23 -13.37 -6.56
C ILE A 20 -9.40 -14.35 -6.68
N ARG A 21 -9.18 -15.42 -7.43
CA ARG A 21 -10.12 -16.54 -7.60
C ARG A 21 -9.40 -17.86 -7.45
N HIS A 22 -10.12 -18.90 -7.03
CA HIS A 22 -9.60 -20.24 -6.94
C HIS A 22 -10.50 -21.21 -7.71
N ARG A 23 -9.90 -21.99 -8.61
CA ARG A 23 -10.61 -22.98 -9.41
C ARG A 23 -9.69 -24.14 -9.77
N ASP A 24 -10.18 -25.36 -9.65
CA ASP A 24 -9.49 -26.59 -10.07
C ASP A 24 -8.06 -26.73 -9.51
N GLY A 25 -7.85 -26.31 -8.25
CA GLY A 25 -6.56 -26.37 -7.56
C GLY A 25 -5.57 -25.27 -7.95
N GLN A 26 -6.03 -24.23 -8.64
CA GLN A 26 -5.23 -23.10 -9.08
C GLN A 26 -5.80 -21.79 -8.53
N PHE A 27 -4.91 -20.94 -8.02
CA PHE A 27 -5.16 -19.55 -7.70
C PHE A 27 -4.90 -18.69 -8.93
N TRP A 28 -5.80 -17.75 -9.17
CA TRP A 28 -5.77 -16.81 -10.28
C TRP A 28 -5.84 -15.41 -9.70
N VAL A 29 -4.86 -14.56 -9.99
CA VAL A 29 -4.87 -13.15 -9.62
C VAL A 29 -4.89 -12.33 -10.88
N ILE A 30 -6.01 -11.65 -11.13
CA ILE A 30 -6.18 -10.74 -12.25
C ILE A 30 -6.08 -9.29 -11.75
N CYS A 31 -5.37 -8.45 -12.49
CA CYS A 31 -5.19 -7.03 -12.17
C CYS A 31 -4.78 -6.25 -13.42
N GLU A 32 -5.11 -4.98 -13.50
CA GLU A 32 -4.57 -4.06 -14.49
C GLU A 32 -3.40 -3.22 -13.95
N TYR A 33 -2.48 -2.89 -14.86
CA TYR A 33 -1.36 -2.00 -14.62
C TYR A 33 -1.54 -0.71 -15.42
N LEU A 34 -1.50 0.43 -14.72
CA LEU A 34 -1.68 1.78 -15.26
C LEU A 34 -0.35 2.50 -15.49
N GLY A 35 -0.38 3.54 -16.32
CA GLY A 35 0.76 4.45 -16.51
C GLY A 35 1.77 4.00 -17.56
N LEU A 36 1.43 3.03 -18.40
CA LEU A 36 2.25 2.63 -19.54
C LEU A 36 1.92 3.50 -20.77
N PRO A 37 2.89 3.73 -21.68
CA PRO A 37 2.67 4.53 -22.90
C PRO A 37 1.54 4.02 -23.80
N ASP A 38 1.33 2.70 -23.80
CA ASP A 38 0.38 2.01 -24.69
C ASP A 38 -1.02 1.81 -24.05
N GLY A 39 -1.27 2.40 -22.88
CA GLY A 39 -2.53 2.29 -22.14
C GLY A 39 -2.48 1.29 -20.99
N MET A 40 -3.65 0.80 -20.57
CA MET A 40 -3.76 -0.17 -19.47
C MET A 40 -3.38 -1.57 -19.93
N LEU A 41 -2.64 -2.27 -19.07
CA LEU A 41 -2.21 -3.65 -19.31
C LEU A 41 -2.88 -4.57 -18.30
N GLY A 42 -3.79 -5.43 -18.78
CA GLY A 42 -4.35 -6.52 -17.98
C GLY A 42 -3.30 -7.60 -17.75
N THR A 43 -3.28 -8.15 -16.54
CA THR A 43 -2.35 -9.19 -16.09
C THR A 43 -3.11 -10.29 -15.38
N ILE A 44 -2.74 -11.55 -15.60
CA ILE A 44 -3.25 -12.70 -14.88
C ILE A 44 -2.07 -13.54 -14.40
N PHE A 45 -1.91 -13.64 -13.09
CA PHE A 45 -0.96 -14.52 -12.42
C PHE A 45 -1.64 -15.81 -11.99
N LYS A 46 -0.91 -16.92 -12.04
CA LYS A 46 -1.40 -18.25 -11.64
C LYS A 46 -0.43 -18.88 -10.65
N SER A 47 -0.97 -19.62 -9.68
CA SER A 47 -0.18 -20.47 -8.79
C SER A 47 -1.03 -21.62 -8.25
N ASN A 48 -0.44 -22.79 -8.06
CA ASN A 48 -1.04 -23.88 -7.30
C ASN A 48 -0.72 -23.82 -5.80
N ASP A 49 0.18 -22.93 -5.40
CA ASP A 49 0.57 -22.67 -4.01
C ASP A 49 0.76 -21.16 -3.80
N PRO A 50 -0.20 -20.47 -3.17
CA PRO A 50 -0.13 -19.03 -3.00
C PRO A 50 0.92 -18.61 -1.96
N TYR A 51 1.51 -19.57 -1.25
CA TYR A 51 2.47 -19.34 -0.17
C TYR A 51 3.93 -19.47 -0.61
N ASP A 52 4.20 -20.04 -1.79
CA ASP A 52 5.53 -20.16 -2.39
C ASP A 52 5.69 -19.20 -3.57
N ASN A 53 6.62 -18.25 -3.46
CA ASN A 53 6.93 -17.31 -4.55
C ASN A 53 7.37 -18.03 -5.83
N ALA A 54 8.05 -19.17 -5.72
CA ALA A 54 8.53 -19.92 -6.88
C ALA A 54 7.40 -20.68 -7.60
N ALA A 55 6.22 -20.82 -6.98
CA ALA A 55 5.06 -21.45 -7.58
C ALA A 55 4.25 -20.50 -8.48
N TRP A 56 4.47 -19.19 -8.38
CA TRP A 56 3.81 -18.21 -9.24
C TRP A 56 4.42 -18.18 -10.64
N GLU A 57 3.56 -18.30 -11.66
CA GLU A 57 3.95 -18.24 -13.06
C GLU A 57 4.16 -16.79 -13.55
N ASP A 58 4.93 -16.64 -14.63
CA ASP A 58 4.96 -15.38 -15.39
C ASP A 58 3.53 -15.00 -15.82
N PRO A 59 3.14 -13.70 -15.75
CA PRO A 59 1.76 -13.31 -16.00
C PRO A 59 1.39 -13.46 -17.48
N ILE A 60 0.17 -13.89 -17.73
CA ILE A 60 -0.51 -13.65 -19.01
C ILE A 60 -0.82 -12.16 -19.07
N THR A 61 -0.47 -11.50 -20.16
CA THR A 61 -0.69 -10.05 -20.34
C THR A 61 -1.53 -9.77 -21.58
N PHE A 62 -2.43 -8.79 -21.49
CA PHE A 62 -3.28 -8.38 -22.61
C PHE A 62 -3.61 -6.88 -22.52
N PRO A 63 -3.73 -6.17 -23.66
CA PRO A 63 -4.24 -4.80 -23.64
C PRO A 63 -5.70 -4.82 -23.18
N THR A 64 -6.07 -3.93 -22.26
CA THR A 64 -7.44 -3.87 -21.73
C THR A 64 -8.05 -2.49 -21.93
N PRO A 65 -9.31 -2.40 -22.40
CA PRO A 65 -10.05 -1.14 -22.46
C PRO A 65 -10.75 -0.80 -21.13
N ALA A 66 -10.73 -1.70 -20.14
CA ALA A 66 -11.40 -1.58 -18.85
C ALA A 66 -10.41 -1.80 -17.69
N GLY A 67 -10.70 -1.20 -16.53
CA GLY A 67 -10.00 -1.46 -15.26
C GLY A 67 -10.82 -2.36 -14.35
N ASP A 68 -10.38 -2.53 -13.11
CA ASP A 68 -11.03 -3.32 -12.06
C ASP A 68 -11.47 -4.70 -12.56
N LEU A 69 -10.49 -5.46 -13.05
CA LEU A 69 -10.77 -6.73 -13.71
C LEU A 69 -11.08 -7.84 -12.69
N ASP A 70 -12.02 -8.71 -13.04
CA ASP A 70 -12.32 -9.96 -12.31
C ASP A 70 -12.32 -11.16 -13.28
N LEU A 71 -12.32 -12.38 -12.75
CA LEU A 71 -12.48 -13.64 -13.44
C LEU A 71 -13.75 -14.34 -12.94
N PHE A 72 -14.69 -14.55 -13.86
CA PHE A 72 -15.90 -15.34 -13.63
C PHE A 72 -15.90 -16.56 -14.53
N TRP A 73 -16.15 -17.74 -13.97
CA TRP A 73 -16.37 -18.94 -14.76
C TRP A 73 -17.83 -19.33 -14.73
N ASP A 74 -18.44 -19.47 -15.90
CA ASP A 74 -19.81 -19.95 -16.03
C ASP A 74 -19.87 -21.49 -16.04
N ASP A 75 -21.08 -22.04 -16.10
CA ASP A 75 -21.37 -23.47 -16.15
C ASP A 75 -20.77 -24.17 -17.39
N ASP A 76 -20.44 -23.41 -18.43
CA ASP A 76 -19.75 -23.91 -19.63
C ASP A 76 -18.24 -24.12 -19.43
N GLY A 77 -17.71 -23.70 -18.29
CA GLY A 77 -16.30 -23.79 -17.93
C GLY A 77 -15.40 -22.73 -18.56
N LYS A 78 -15.96 -21.78 -19.32
CA LYS A 78 -15.20 -20.70 -19.95
C LYS A 78 -14.95 -19.57 -18.94
N PRO A 79 -13.71 -19.00 -18.88
CA PRO A 79 -13.45 -17.78 -18.14
C PRO A 79 -13.99 -16.56 -18.89
N TYR A 80 -14.65 -15.68 -18.16
CA TYR A 80 -15.10 -14.37 -18.59
C TYR A 80 -14.49 -13.30 -17.69
N ILE A 81 -14.12 -12.16 -18.27
CA ILE A 81 -13.47 -11.08 -17.53
C ILE A 81 -14.39 -9.86 -17.50
N PRO A 82 -15.23 -9.67 -16.47
CA PRO A 82 -15.89 -8.38 -16.29
C PRO A 82 -14.85 -7.31 -15.91
N GLY A 83 -15.03 -6.10 -16.44
CA GLY A 83 -14.20 -4.93 -16.15
C GLY A 83 -15.04 -3.65 -16.12
N GLY A 84 -14.60 -2.68 -15.33
CA GLY A 84 -15.28 -1.41 -15.03
C GLY A 84 -14.76 -0.20 -15.81
N GLY A 85 -15.27 0.99 -15.43
CA GLY A 85 -14.79 2.31 -15.88
C GLY A 85 -15.89 3.21 -16.45
N GLN A 86 -16.83 2.66 -17.23
CA GLN A 86 -18.02 3.36 -17.77
C GLN A 86 -19.26 2.45 -17.76
N GLY A 87 -19.41 1.70 -16.67
CA GLY A 87 -20.27 0.54 -16.56
C GLY A 87 -19.45 -0.73 -16.72
N THR A 88 -20.10 -1.87 -16.59
CA THR A 88 -19.45 -3.17 -16.73
C THR A 88 -19.45 -3.60 -18.19
N VAL A 89 -18.26 -3.95 -18.68
CA VAL A 89 -18.07 -4.71 -19.92
C VAL A 89 -17.59 -6.10 -19.59
N LEU A 90 -18.10 -7.11 -20.28
CA LEU A 90 -17.62 -8.48 -20.24
C LEU A 90 -16.64 -8.69 -21.37
N LEU A 91 -15.36 -8.87 -21.04
CA LEU A 91 -14.29 -9.17 -21.98
C LEU A 91 -14.22 -10.68 -22.22
N ASP A 92 -14.16 -11.04 -23.50
CA ASP A 92 -13.82 -12.38 -23.95
C ASP A 92 -12.34 -12.39 -24.32
N VAL A 93 -11.52 -13.03 -23.50
CA VAL A 93 -10.07 -13.05 -23.67
C VAL A 93 -9.61 -14.49 -23.85
N ASP A 94 -8.86 -14.71 -24.93
CA ASP A 94 -8.11 -15.94 -25.11
C ASP A 94 -6.91 -15.93 -24.16
N LEU A 95 -7.00 -16.69 -23.07
CA LEU A 95 -5.97 -16.76 -22.04
C LEU A 95 -4.68 -17.46 -22.51
N GLU A 96 -4.71 -18.23 -23.60
CA GLU A 96 -3.50 -18.81 -24.16
C GLU A 96 -2.68 -17.77 -24.92
N THR A 97 -3.35 -16.87 -25.63
CA THR A 97 -2.69 -15.88 -26.51
C THR A 97 -2.62 -14.47 -25.92
N GLY A 98 -3.40 -14.18 -24.88
CA GLY A 98 -3.56 -12.82 -24.34
C GLY A 98 -4.33 -11.90 -25.29
N THR A 99 -5.19 -12.44 -26.14
CA THR A 99 -5.94 -11.66 -27.14
C THR A 99 -7.36 -11.37 -26.66
N VAL A 100 -7.75 -10.10 -26.66
CA VAL A 100 -9.16 -9.71 -26.46
C VAL A 100 -9.92 -9.96 -27.76
N LEU A 101 -10.86 -10.91 -27.73
CA LEU A 101 -11.65 -11.36 -28.88
C LEU A 101 -12.89 -10.50 -29.10
N ASN A 102 -13.58 -10.14 -28.02
CA ASN A 102 -14.80 -9.35 -28.04
C ASN A 102 -15.04 -8.67 -26.68
N ASN A 103 -15.92 -7.67 -26.63
CA ASN A 103 -16.48 -7.15 -25.39
C ASN A 103 -18.01 -6.98 -25.50
N THR A 104 -18.71 -7.20 -24.39
CA THR A 104 -20.18 -7.06 -24.30
C THR A 104 -20.52 -6.14 -23.14
N PHE A 105 -21.23 -5.04 -23.40
CA PHE A 105 -21.70 -4.17 -22.34
C PHE A 105 -22.82 -4.86 -21.53
N LEU A 106 -22.69 -4.89 -20.20
CA LEU A 106 -23.65 -5.56 -19.31
C LEU A 106 -24.60 -4.57 -18.62
N TRP A 107 -24.05 -3.57 -17.94
CA TRP A 107 -24.85 -2.67 -17.10
C TRP A 107 -24.11 -1.34 -16.86
N SER A 108 -24.85 -0.22 -16.89
CA SER A 108 -24.33 1.13 -16.64
C SER A 108 -24.23 1.49 -15.16
N GLY A 109 -24.69 0.62 -14.26
CA GLY A 109 -24.93 0.96 -12.87
C GLY A 109 -26.27 1.69 -12.65
N THR A 110 -26.43 2.32 -11.49
CA THR A 110 -27.64 3.04 -11.07
C THR A 110 -27.66 4.52 -11.48
N GLY A 111 -26.57 4.99 -12.10
CA GLY A 111 -26.39 6.37 -12.56
C GLY A 111 -25.39 7.17 -11.71
N GLY A 112 -24.65 6.51 -10.83
CA GLY A 112 -23.53 7.10 -10.11
C GLY A 112 -22.34 7.42 -11.00
N VAL A 113 -21.40 8.20 -10.46
CA VAL A 113 -20.10 8.44 -11.11
C VAL A 113 -19.17 7.25 -10.86
N TRP A 114 -18.25 6.99 -11.79
CA TRP A 114 -17.23 5.94 -11.70
C TRP A 114 -17.79 4.54 -11.35
N PRO A 115 -18.71 3.98 -12.16
CA PRO A 115 -19.08 2.57 -12.05
C PRO A 115 -17.85 1.66 -12.29
N GLU A 116 -17.44 0.95 -11.24
CA GLU A 116 -16.15 0.24 -11.15
C GLU A 116 -16.25 -1.04 -10.29
N GLY A 117 -15.17 -1.80 -10.10
CA GLY A 117 -15.14 -3.01 -9.26
C GLY A 117 -16.19 -4.08 -9.56
N PRO A 118 -16.44 -4.49 -10.82
CA PRO A 118 -17.50 -5.45 -11.12
C PRO A 118 -17.15 -6.89 -10.71
N HIS A 119 -18.04 -7.52 -9.97
CA HIS A 119 -17.99 -8.95 -9.65
C HIS A 119 -19.28 -9.64 -10.08
N ILE A 120 -19.15 -10.82 -10.69
CA ILE A 120 -20.29 -11.65 -11.11
C ILE A 120 -20.38 -12.90 -10.24
N TYR A 121 -21.58 -13.15 -9.71
CA TYR A 121 -21.92 -14.34 -8.93
C TYR A 121 -23.04 -15.11 -9.60
N ARG A 122 -22.98 -16.45 -9.59
CA ARG A 122 -24.06 -17.33 -10.01
C ARG A 122 -24.78 -17.88 -8.78
N LYS A 123 -26.06 -17.55 -8.60
CA LYS A 123 -26.87 -18.05 -7.48
C LYS A 123 -28.35 -18.13 -7.86
N ASP A 124 -29.03 -19.21 -7.48
CA ASP A 124 -30.47 -19.43 -7.65
C ASP A 124 -31.00 -19.17 -9.08
N GLY A 125 -30.21 -19.55 -10.08
CA GLY A 125 -30.56 -19.38 -11.50
C GLY A 125 -30.33 -17.96 -12.05
N PHE A 126 -29.77 -17.04 -11.25
CA PHE A 126 -29.44 -15.68 -11.66
C PHE A 126 -27.93 -15.44 -11.70
N TYR A 127 -27.51 -14.56 -12.61
CA TYR A 127 -26.23 -13.87 -12.57
C TYR A 127 -26.42 -12.56 -11.81
N TYR A 128 -25.77 -12.41 -10.67
CA TYR A 128 -25.73 -11.17 -9.91
C TYR A 128 -24.46 -10.42 -10.29
N LEU A 129 -24.61 -9.16 -10.69
CA LEU A 129 -23.51 -8.24 -10.96
C LEU A 129 -23.46 -7.20 -9.83
N SER A 130 -22.40 -7.27 -9.04
CA SER A 130 -22.05 -6.28 -8.01
C SER A 130 -21.06 -5.29 -8.60
N MET A 131 -21.19 -4.00 -8.33
CA MET A 131 -20.19 -2.98 -8.71
C MET A 131 -20.19 -1.81 -7.72
N ALA A 132 -19.10 -1.06 -7.66
CA ALA A 132 -18.99 0.18 -6.91
C ALA A 132 -19.40 1.41 -7.74
N GLU A 133 -19.89 2.45 -7.08
CA GLU A 133 -20.18 3.75 -7.66
C GLU A 133 -19.87 4.88 -6.64
N GLY A 134 -19.83 6.11 -7.13
CA GLY A 134 -19.62 7.32 -6.32
C GLY A 134 -18.15 7.74 -6.20
N GLY A 135 -17.23 6.99 -6.82
CA GLY A 135 -15.78 7.07 -6.60
C GLY A 135 -15.38 6.47 -5.24
N THR A 136 -14.08 6.32 -5.00
CA THR A 136 -13.55 5.70 -3.76
C THR A 136 -13.41 6.67 -2.57
N GLU A 137 -14.10 7.82 -2.60
CA GLU A 137 -14.07 8.87 -1.56
C GLU A 137 -15.31 8.79 -0.65
N THR A 138 -15.70 9.87 0.04
CA THR A 138 -16.89 9.87 0.92
C THR A 138 -18.21 9.60 0.20
N GLY A 139 -18.21 9.70 -1.13
CA GLY A 139 -19.34 9.35 -1.99
C GLY A 139 -19.47 7.86 -2.31
N HIS A 140 -18.58 6.99 -1.84
CA HIS A 140 -18.50 5.58 -2.25
C HIS A 140 -19.68 4.72 -1.77
N TYR A 141 -20.15 3.82 -2.64
CA TYR A 141 -21.16 2.82 -2.31
C TYR A 141 -21.12 1.63 -3.26
N GLN A 142 -21.65 0.49 -2.81
CA GLN A 142 -21.85 -0.71 -3.62
C GLN A 142 -23.29 -0.79 -4.15
N VAL A 143 -23.44 -1.16 -5.42
CA VAL A 143 -24.72 -1.47 -6.04
C VAL A 143 -24.73 -2.88 -6.61
N MET A 144 -25.91 -3.42 -6.80
CA MET A 144 -26.10 -4.74 -7.39
C MET A 144 -27.26 -4.76 -8.39
N ALA A 145 -27.14 -5.58 -9.41
CA ALA A 145 -28.21 -5.95 -10.34
C ALA A 145 -28.17 -7.45 -10.61
N ARG A 146 -29.23 -8.04 -11.19
CA ARG A 146 -29.23 -9.45 -11.58
C ARG A 146 -29.94 -9.69 -12.90
N SER A 147 -29.56 -10.75 -13.59
CA SER A 147 -30.20 -11.22 -14.81
C SER A 147 -30.32 -12.74 -14.84
N GLY A 148 -31.26 -13.25 -15.63
CA GLY A 148 -31.33 -14.68 -15.95
C GLY A 148 -30.31 -15.11 -17.01
N ASP A 149 -29.70 -14.16 -17.71
CA ASP A 149 -28.70 -14.34 -18.77
C ASP A 149 -27.43 -13.56 -18.42
N LEU A 150 -26.25 -14.16 -18.59
CA LEU A 150 -24.95 -13.54 -18.31
C LEU A 150 -24.80 -12.20 -19.04
N THR A 151 -25.34 -12.10 -20.25
CA THR A 151 -25.27 -10.90 -21.11
C THR A 151 -26.41 -9.90 -20.86
N GLY A 152 -27.27 -10.18 -19.89
CA GLY A 152 -28.36 -9.30 -19.48
C GLY A 152 -29.67 -9.49 -20.26
N PRO A 153 -30.61 -8.53 -20.16
CA PRO A 153 -30.48 -7.27 -19.43
C PRO A 153 -30.44 -7.48 -17.92
N TYR A 154 -29.65 -6.66 -17.23
CA TYR A 154 -29.56 -6.65 -15.76
C TYR A 154 -30.65 -5.77 -15.16
N ILE A 155 -31.36 -6.30 -14.17
CA ILE A 155 -32.39 -5.58 -13.40
C ILE A 155 -31.78 -5.12 -12.08
N PRO A 156 -31.74 -3.82 -11.77
CA PRO A 156 -31.17 -3.31 -10.53
C PRO A 156 -31.88 -3.86 -9.28
N CYS A 157 -31.11 -4.08 -8.21
CA CYS A 157 -31.66 -4.32 -6.89
C CYS A 157 -32.53 -3.11 -6.47
N PRO A 158 -33.79 -3.32 -6.05
CA PRO A 158 -34.66 -2.22 -5.62
C PRO A 158 -34.17 -1.52 -4.35
N ASN A 159 -33.27 -2.16 -3.60
CA ASN A 159 -32.68 -1.66 -2.36
C ASN A 159 -31.28 -1.07 -2.55
N ASN A 160 -30.86 -0.77 -3.78
CA ASN A 160 -29.58 -0.08 -4.00
C ASN A 160 -29.55 1.30 -3.30
N PRO A 161 -28.40 1.73 -2.75
CA PRO A 161 -27.14 0.98 -2.65
C PRO A 161 -27.21 -0.15 -1.62
N VAL A 162 -26.57 -1.29 -1.91
CA VAL A 162 -26.56 -2.47 -1.03
C VAL A 162 -25.54 -2.35 0.12
N LEU A 163 -24.53 -1.48 -0.01
CA LEU A 163 -23.57 -1.16 1.05
C LEU A 163 -23.08 0.28 0.90
N THR A 164 -23.12 1.08 1.96
CA THR A 164 -22.52 2.43 1.99
C THR A 164 -22.44 3.00 3.40
N ASN A 165 -21.49 3.91 3.62
CA ASN A 165 -21.49 4.85 4.76
C ASN A 165 -21.59 6.32 4.32
N LYS A 166 -21.86 6.57 3.03
CA LYS A 166 -22.09 7.92 2.50
C LYS A 166 -23.20 8.62 3.27
N ASP A 167 -23.02 9.92 3.52
CA ASP A 167 -23.98 10.79 4.22
C ASP A 167 -24.30 10.31 5.66
N THR A 168 -23.38 9.59 6.31
CA THR A 168 -23.46 9.18 7.72
C THR A 168 -22.32 9.76 8.55
N ASP A 169 -22.48 9.79 9.88
CA ASP A 169 -21.45 10.21 10.84
C ASP A 169 -20.53 9.05 11.28
N GLU A 170 -20.51 7.94 10.54
CA GLU A 170 -19.73 6.75 10.92
C GLU A 170 -18.22 7.01 10.82
N TYR A 171 -17.45 6.39 11.73
CA TYR A 171 -15.99 6.56 11.75
C TYR A 171 -15.30 5.95 10.52
N PHE A 172 -15.82 4.80 10.07
CA PHE A 172 -15.41 4.15 8.82
C PHE A 172 -16.15 4.82 7.67
N GLN A 173 -15.42 5.45 6.76
CA GLN A 173 -15.97 6.10 5.57
C GLN A 173 -15.44 5.44 4.30
N THR A 174 -15.87 5.95 3.15
CA THR A 174 -15.45 5.48 1.81
C THR A 174 -15.75 3.99 1.55
N VAL A 175 -16.78 3.44 2.21
CA VAL A 175 -17.10 2.01 2.15
C VAL A 175 -17.65 1.62 0.77
N GLY A 176 -16.97 0.71 0.09
CA GLY A 176 -17.37 0.19 -1.22
C GLY A 176 -16.31 -0.74 -1.82
N HIS A 177 -16.41 -1.02 -3.12
CA HIS A 177 -15.53 -1.96 -3.84
C HIS A 177 -15.53 -3.34 -3.16
N ALA A 178 -16.73 -3.89 -2.97
CA ALA A 178 -16.95 -5.07 -2.15
C ALA A 178 -16.95 -6.38 -2.96
N ASP A 179 -16.31 -7.41 -2.43
CA ASP A 179 -16.37 -8.78 -2.93
C ASP A 179 -16.97 -9.74 -1.88
N LEU A 180 -17.80 -10.67 -2.34
CA LEU A 180 -18.60 -11.57 -1.49
C LEU A 180 -18.07 -13.00 -1.56
N PHE A 181 -18.06 -13.69 -0.42
CA PHE A 181 -17.60 -15.08 -0.32
C PHE A 181 -18.32 -15.82 0.80
N GLN A 182 -18.26 -17.16 0.78
CA GLN A 182 -18.76 -18.00 1.87
C GLN A 182 -17.61 -18.55 2.72
N ASP A 183 -17.84 -18.66 4.02
CA ASP A 183 -16.97 -19.44 4.91
C ASP A 183 -17.27 -20.94 4.84
N THR A 184 -16.54 -21.77 5.59
CA THR A 184 -16.72 -23.22 5.63
C THR A 184 -18.00 -23.70 6.32
N SER A 185 -18.79 -22.77 6.86
CA SER A 185 -20.11 -23.02 7.46
C SER A 185 -21.24 -22.46 6.58
N ASP A 186 -20.94 -22.14 5.32
CA ASP A 186 -21.85 -21.56 4.33
C ASP A 186 -22.36 -20.16 4.67
N ASN A 187 -21.81 -19.49 5.71
CA ASN A 187 -22.19 -18.12 6.00
C ASN A 187 -21.60 -17.19 4.94
N TRP A 188 -22.41 -16.24 4.47
CA TRP A 188 -21.94 -15.22 3.54
C TRP A 188 -21.24 -14.08 4.29
N TRP A 189 -20.12 -13.66 3.72
CA TRP A 189 -19.30 -12.54 4.15
C TRP A 189 -19.05 -11.62 2.96
N GLY A 190 -18.77 -10.36 3.25
CA GLY A 190 -18.23 -9.42 2.29
C GLY A 190 -16.98 -8.76 2.83
N ALA A 191 -16.00 -8.58 1.94
CA ALA A 191 -14.85 -7.72 2.18
C ALA A 191 -15.03 -6.44 1.35
N ALA A 192 -14.65 -5.29 1.90
CA ALA A 192 -14.69 -4.00 1.21
C ALA A 192 -13.48 -3.15 1.63
N LEU A 193 -13.25 -2.05 0.92
CA LEU A 193 -12.31 -1.03 1.38
C LEU A 193 -13.03 0.03 2.24
N SER A 194 -12.29 0.71 3.13
CA SER A 194 -12.77 1.84 3.93
C SER A 194 -11.60 2.68 4.46
N THR A 195 -11.81 3.95 4.77
CA THR A 195 -10.86 4.75 5.56
C THR A 195 -11.37 4.96 6.99
N ARG A 196 -10.46 4.94 7.97
CA ARG A 196 -10.72 5.45 9.33
C ARG A 196 -10.51 6.96 9.40
N SER A 197 -11.56 7.71 9.07
CA SER A 197 -11.44 9.15 8.86
C SER A 197 -12.54 10.00 9.50
N GLY A 198 -13.67 9.37 9.84
CA GLY A 198 -14.93 10.12 10.04
C GLY A 198 -15.39 10.86 8.77
N PRO A 199 -16.59 11.46 8.80
CA PRO A 199 -17.16 12.17 7.66
C PRO A 199 -16.33 13.40 7.22
N GLU A 200 -15.50 13.94 8.11
CA GLU A 200 -14.59 15.05 7.77
C GLU A 200 -13.52 14.65 6.74
N TRP A 201 -13.21 13.35 6.64
CA TRP A 201 -12.28 12.76 5.66
C TRP A 201 -10.99 13.58 5.49
N SER A 202 -10.36 13.91 6.63
CA SER A 202 -9.21 14.84 6.67
C SER A 202 -7.89 14.19 7.14
N ILE A 203 -7.97 13.21 8.04
CA ILE A 203 -6.83 12.49 8.58
C ILE A 203 -7.14 10.99 8.48
N TYR A 204 -6.40 10.30 7.61
CA TYR A 204 -6.52 8.87 7.33
C TYR A 204 -5.19 8.34 6.78
N PRO A 205 -4.10 8.46 7.56
CA PRO A 205 -2.76 8.21 7.05
C PRO A 205 -2.50 6.76 6.64
N MET A 206 -3.31 5.80 7.09
CA MET A 206 -3.20 4.39 6.66
C MET A 206 -3.76 4.17 5.24
N GLY A 207 -4.36 5.19 4.62
CA GLY A 207 -5.05 5.05 3.35
C GLY A 207 -6.33 4.24 3.50
N ARG A 208 -6.70 3.54 2.43
CA ARG A 208 -7.85 2.62 2.41
C ARG A 208 -7.42 1.27 3.01
N GLU A 209 -8.19 0.80 3.97
CA GLU A 209 -8.00 -0.45 4.70
C GLU A 209 -9.10 -1.45 4.32
N THR A 210 -8.84 -2.75 4.51
CA THR A 210 -9.85 -3.80 4.28
C THR A 210 -10.73 -3.98 5.51
N VAL A 211 -12.04 -3.99 5.31
CA VAL A 211 -13.07 -4.28 6.32
C VAL A 211 -13.83 -5.55 5.95
N LEU A 212 -14.29 -6.27 6.98
CA LEU A 212 -15.08 -7.50 6.84
C LEU A 212 -16.47 -7.27 7.45
N PHE A 213 -17.53 -7.69 6.75
CA PHE A 213 -18.90 -7.59 7.23
C PHE A 213 -19.73 -8.84 6.89
N PRO A 214 -20.70 -9.21 7.74
CA PRO A 214 -21.60 -10.32 7.46
C PRO A 214 -22.61 -9.97 6.38
N VAL A 215 -23.02 -10.98 5.62
CA VAL A 215 -24.03 -10.88 4.57
C VAL A 215 -25.07 -11.97 4.79
N THR A 216 -26.34 -11.61 4.61
CA THR A 216 -27.45 -12.58 4.58
C THR A 216 -27.95 -12.68 3.15
N TRP A 217 -27.89 -13.88 2.55
CA TRP A 217 -28.29 -14.10 1.17
C TRP A 217 -29.17 -15.34 1.00
N GLU A 218 -30.43 -15.18 1.40
CA GLU A 218 -31.44 -16.23 1.30
C GLU A 218 -31.73 -16.65 -0.15
N GLU A 219 -32.29 -17.85 -0.30
CA GLU A 219 -32.66 -18.41 -1.61
C GLU A 219 -33.70 -17.52 -2.33
N GLY A 220 -33.41 -17.14 -3.58
CA GLY A 220 -34.30 -16.33 -4.43
C GLY A 220 -34.33 -14.83 -4.11
N GLU A 221 -33.75 -14.41 -2.97
CA GLU A 221 -33.73 -13.04 -2.48
C GLU A 221 -32.52 -12.23 -3.00
N TRP A 222 -32.50 -10.94 -2.67
CA TRP A 222 -31.33 -10.08 -2.79
C TRP A 222 -30.47 -10.18 -1.52
N PRO A 223 -29.14 -10.06 -1.61
CA PRO A 223 -28.31 -10.07 -0.42
C PRO A 223 -28.54 -8.81 0.41
N ILE A 224 -28.48 -8.96 1.73
CA ILE A 224 -28.46 -7.88 2.71
C ILE A 224 -27.04 -7.84 3.28
N LEU A 225 -26.31 -6.78 2.95
CA LEU A 225 -24.94 -6.56 3.44
C LEU A 225 -25.04 -5.70 4.70
N GLU A 226 -24.46 -6.17 5.81
CA GLU A 226 -24.49 -5.38 7.05
C GLU A 226 -23.61 -4.13 6.92
N PRO A 227 -24.11 -2.95 7.32
CA PRO A 227 -23.33 -1.72 7.25
C PRO A 227 -22.02 -1.83 8.04
N VAL A 228 -20.92 -1.35 7.47
CA VAL A 228 -19.60 -1.39 8.11
C VAL A 228 -19.54 -0.41 9.27
N ARG A 229 -19.20 -0.92 10.46
CA ARG A 229 -19.14 -0.19 11.72
C ARG A 229 -17.91 -0.60 12.50
N GLY A 230 -17.52 0.21 13.50
CA GLY A 230 -16.42 -0.12 14.40
C GLY A 230 -16.63 -1.38 15.24
N ASN A 231 -17.88 -1.66 15.60
CA ASN A 231 -18.28 -2.91 16.21
C ASN A 231 -19.27 -3.61 15.28
N MET A 232 -18.87 -4.75 14.75
CA MET A 232 -19.72 -5.60 13.93
C MET A 232 -20.37 -6.69 14.77
N SER A 233 -21.57 -7.10 14.38
CA SER A 233 -22.29 -8.25 14.92
C SER A 233 -22.81 -9.11 13.76
N GLY A 234 -23.13 -10.38 14.02
CA GLY A 234 -23.60 -11.31 12.99
C GLY A 234 -22.95 -12.67 13.17
N TRP A 235 -22.34 -13.17 12.09
CA TRP A 235 -21.62 -14.44 12.10
C TRP A 235 -20.44 -14.41 13.07
N GLN A 236 -20.20 -15.53 13.75
CA GLN A 236 -19.03 -15.67 14.62
C GLN A 236 -17.79 -15.89 13.77
N LEU A 237 -16.72 -15.14 14.06
CA LEU A 237 -15.43 -15.40 13.45
C LEU A 237 -14.91 -16.77 13.90
N PRO A 238 -14.18 -17.50 13.04
CA PRO A 238 -13.47 -18.69 13.48
C PRO A 238 -12.46 -18.33 14.58
N PRO A 239 -12.07 -19.29 15.43
CA PRO A 239 -10.99 -19.08 16.39
C PRO A 239 -9.73 -18.59 15.68
N SER A 240 -9.03 -17.61 16.27
CA SER A 240 -7.76 -17.13 15.75
C SER A 240 -6.74 -18.28 15.68
N SER A 241 -6.18 -18.51 14.50
CA SER A 241 -5.10 -19.47 14.29
C SER A 241 -3.90 -18.77 13.66
N ARG A 242 -2.70 -19.14 14.12
CA ARG A 242 -1.43 -18.80 13.46
C ARG A 242 -0.83 -19.99 12.70
N ASP A 243 -1.54 -21.12 12.67
CA ASP A 243 -1.17 -22.30 11.91
C ASP A 243 -1.66 -22.13 10.45
N LEU A 244 -0.93 -21.30 9.70
CA LEU A 244 -1.16 -21.04 8.28
C LEU A 244 0.06 -21.49 7.48
N PRO A 245 -0.12 -22.01 6.25
CA PRO A 245 1.01 -22.27 5.38
C PRO A 245 1.77 -20.98 5.03
N GLY A 246 3.06 -21.11 4.70
CA GLY A 246 3.91 -19.99 4.30
C GLY A 246 4.80 -19.44 5.41
N HIS A 247 5.52 -18.37 5.07
CA HIS A 247 6.51 -17.72 5.93
C HIS A 247 6.36 -16.19 5.84
N GLY A 248 6.53 -15.52 6.97
CA GLY A 248 6.46 -14.06 7.06
C GLY A 248 5.81 -13.62 8.38
N PRO A 249 5.89 -12.32 8.71
CA PRO A 249 5.23 -11.78 9.88
C PRO A 249 3.71 -11.67 9.66
N PHE A 250 2.95 -11.74 10.74
CA PHE A 250 1.55 -11.33 10.72
C PHE A 250 1.47 -9.80 10.75
N ASN A 251 0.54 -9.20 10.00
CA ASN A 251 0.36 -7.75 9.98
C ASN A 251 0.05 -7.14 11.36
N SER A 252 -0.51 -7.93 12.29
CA SER A 252 -0.80 -7.49 13.67
C SER A 252 0.34 -7.73 14.65
N ASP A 253 1.43 -8.37 14.23
CA ASP A 253 2.59 -8.58 15.09
C ASP A 253 3.52 -7.35 15.03
N PRO A 254 4.22 -7.03 16.12
CA PRO A 254 5.27 -6.02 16.05
C PRO A 254 6.39 -6.50 15.13
N ASP A 255 6.99 -5.58 14.39
CA ASP A 255 8.26 -5.84 13.73
C ASP A 255 9.36 -5.81 14.79
N VAL A 256 10.17 -6.87 14.86
CA VAL A 256 11.38 -6.94 15.70
C VAL A 256 12.46 -7.65 14.90
N TYR A 257 13.22 -6.88 14.13
CA TYR A 257 14.24 -7.39 13.22
C TYR A 257 15.63 -6.99 13.69
N HIS A 258 16.47 -7.99 13.94
CA HIS A 258 17.89 -7.82 14.22
C HIS A 258 18.68 -8.33 13.01
N PHE A 259 18.89 -7.46 12.03
CA PHE A 259 19.43 -7.83 10.72
C PHE A 259 20.84 -8.43 10.79
N THR A 260 21.59 -8.16 11.85
CA THR A 260 22.90 -8.79 12.13
C THR A 260 22.83 -10.30 12.33
N THR A 261 21.64 -10.85 12.57
CA THR A 261 21.38 -12.28 12.79
C THR A 261 20.44 -12.90 11.76
N MET A 262 19.92 -12.10 10.84
CA MET A 262 18.98 -12.55 9.81
C MET A 262 19.73 -12.97 8.55
N SER A 263 19.06 -13.74 7.70
CA SER A 263 19.59 -14.16 6.40
C SER A 263 18.81 -13.56 5.22
N GLU A 264 17.62 -13.00 5.47
CA GLU A 264 16.71 -12.48 4.45
C GLU A 264 16.00 -11.22 4.96
N ILE A 265 15.65 -10.34 4.03
CA ILE A 265 14.83 -9.15 4.31
C ILE A 265 13.37 -9.61 4.51
N PRO A 266 12.68 -9.20 5.60
CA PRO A 266 11.28 -9.52 5.84
C PRO A 266 10.37 -9.08 4.69
N ARG A 267 9.42 -9.95 4.34
CA ARG A 267 8.54 -9.80 3.16
C ARG A 267 7.52 -8.66 3.27
N ASN A 268 7.26 -8.17 4.47
CA ASN A 268 6.38 -7.02 4.72
C ASN A 268 7.06 -5.68 4.47
N LEU A 269 8.39 -5.68 4.29
CA LEU A 269 9.12 -4.49 3.87
C LEU A 269 8.98 -4.31 2.35
N ILE A 270 8.63 -3.11 1.94
CA ILE A 270 8.30 -2.74 0.56
C ILE A 270 9.16 -1.59 0.07
N TYR A 271 9.30 -1.51 -1.25
CA TYR A 271 10.08 -0.50 -1.94
C TYR A 271 9.17 0.51 -2.62
N TRP A 272 9.69 1.72 -2.89
CA TRP A 272 9.06 2.62 -3.85
C TRP A 272 9.53 2.26 -5.25
N ARG A 273 8.64 1.61 -6.02
CA ARG A 273 8.95 1.00 -7.32
C ARG A 273 10.03 -0.10 -7.19
N VAL A 274 10.54 -0.58 -8.33
CA VAL A 274 11.60 -1.58 -8.34
C VAL A 274 12.94 -0.91 -7.99
N PRO A 275 13.62 -1.31 -6.90
CA PRO A 275 14.92 -0.74 -6.54
C PRO A 275 16.00 -1.17 -7.54
N LEU A 276 17.15 -0.48 -7.52
CA LEU A 276 18.32 -0.94 -8.27
C LEU A 276 18.76 -2.31 -7.77
N GLN A 277 19.24 -3.15 -8.69
CA GLN A 277 19.77 -4.45 -8.33
C GLN A 277 20.97 -4.27 -7.37
N GLY A 278 20.96 -4.99 -6.25
CA GLY A 278 21.99 -4.88 -5.21
C GLY A 278 21.84 -3.66 -4.30
N ALA A 279 20.75 -2.88 -4.41
CA ALA A 279 20.52 -1.74 -3.52
C ALA A 279 20.28 -2.15 -2.06
N PHE A 280 19.78 -3.37 -1.84
CA PHE A 280 19.46 -3.91 -0.52
C PHE A 280 19.92 -5.36 -0.41
N GLU A 281 20.78 -5.65 0.56
CA GLU A 281 21.29 -7.00 0.80
C GLU A 281 21.50 -7.22 2.30
N ILE A 282 21.31 -8.45 2.79
CA ILE A 282 21.72 -8.81 4.15
C ILE A 282 23.20 -9.19 4.13
N VAL A 283 24.00 -8.47 4.91
CA VAL A 283 25.42 -8.75 5.10
C VAL A 283 25.62 -9.38 6.46
N ASP A 284 26.12 -10.61 6.47
CA ASP A 284 26.29 -11.44 7.66
C ASP A 284 27.05 -10.67 8.76
N LEU A 285 26.51 -10.72 9.98
CA LEU A 285 26.99 -10.01 11.18
C LEU A 285 26.99 -8.47 11.11
N LYS A 286 26.69 -7.84 9.97
CA LYS A 286 26.68 -6.38 9.82
C LYS A 286 25.27 -5.79 9.83
N GLY A 287 24.31 -6.42 9.14
CA GLY A 287 22.94 -5.93 9.04
C GLY A 287 22.44 -5.85 7.60
N MET A 288 21.34 -5.12 7.39
CA MET A 288 20.79 -4.85 6.06
C MET A 288 21.55 -3.68 5.44
N HIS A 289 22.38 -3.98 4.46
CA HIS A 289 23.13 -3.01 3.68
C HIS A 289 22.21 -2.25 2.73
N ILE A 290 22.40 -0.94 2.66
CA ILE A 290 21.72 -0.04 1.73
C ILE A 290 22.78 0.69 0.90
N VAL A 291 22.74 0.50 -0.41
CA VAL A 291 23.54 1.31 -1.35
C VAL A 291 22.80 2.61 -1.61
N PRO A 292 23.37 3.80 -1.34
CA PRO A 292 22.67 5.07 -1.57
C PRO A 292 22.28 5.27 -3.04
N SER A 293 21.08 5.82 -3.29
CA SER A 293 20.67 6.22 -4.64
C SER A 293 21.06 7.66 -4.93
N ARG A 294 21.34 7.98 -6.20
CA ARG A 294 21.52 9.38 -6.61
C ARG A 294 20.27 10.21 -6.41
N GLY A 295 19.10 9.65 -6.72
CA GLY A 295 17.81 10.30 -6.46
C GLY A 295 17.53 10.38 -4.97
N ASN A 296 17.11 11.57 -4.52
CA ASN A 296 16.50 11.75 -3.21
C ASN A 296 15.02 11.34 -3.25
N LEU A 297 14.34 11.39 -2.11
CA LEU A 297 12.92 11.01 -2.01
C LEU A 297 11.98 11.96 -2.77
N THR A 298 12.33 13.24 -2.91
CA THR A 298 11.44 14.28 -3.44
C THR A 298 11.25 14.21 -4.97
N GLY A 299 12.17 13.57 -5.70
CA GLY A 299 12.02 13.32 -7.14
C GLY A 299 11.88 14.59 -8.00
N ASP A 300 12.39 15.72 -7.53
CA ASP A 300 12.31 17.05 -8.15
C ASP A 300 13.29 17.24 -9.33
N ASN A 301 14.27 16.36 -9.44
CA ASN A 301 15.21 16.32 -10.56
C ASN A 301 14.69 15.39 -11.67
N ALA A 302 14.48 15.94 -12.87
CA ALA A 302 13.99 15.18 -14.02
C ALA A 302 14.91 14.02 -14.46
N GLU A 303 16.21 14.08 -14.15
CA GLU A 303 17.15 12.97 -14.38
C GLU A 303 17.07 11.89 -13.28
N LEU A 304 16.59 12.26 -12.09
CA LEU A 304 16.60 11.46 -10.87
C LEU A 304 15.22 11.42 -10.21
N ASP A 305 14.19 11.25 -11.04
CA ASP A 305 12.77 11.31 -10.66
C ASP A 305 12.27 10.10 -9.84
N GLY A 306 13.17 9.18 -9.46
CA GLY A 306 12.88 7.97 -8.70
C GLY A 306 12.26 6.82 -9.51
N ARG A 307 12.09 6.94 -10.84
CA ARG A 307 11.61 5.81 -11.68
C ARG A 307 12.63 4.71 -11.85
N SER A 308 13.92 5.03 -11.73
CA SER A 308 15.01 4.06 -11.78
C SER A 308 15.26 3.34 -10.45
N GLY A 309 14.35 3.50 -9.48
CA GLY A 309 14.48 2.94 -8.14
C GLY A 309 15.09 3.94 -7.17
N LEU A 310 14.47 4.04 -5.99
CA LEU A 310 15.02 4.76 -4.85
C LEU A 310 15.65 3.76 -3.88
N SER A 311 16.71 4.16 -3.20
CA SER A 311 17.22 3.43 -2.04
C SER A 311 16.39 3.76 -0.81
N PHE A 312 15.11 3.41 -0.89
CA PHE A 312 14.10 3.50 0.16
C PHE A 312 13.43 2.14 0.35
N ILE A 313 13.37 1.70 1.60
CA ILE A 313 12.64 0.51 2.03
C ILE A 313 11.82 0.85 3.27
N GLY A 314 10.54 0.48 3.26
CA GLY A 314 9.56 0.88 4.28
C GLY A 314 8.56 -0.21 4.62
N ARG A 315 7.73 0.05 5.62
CA ARG A 315 6.53 -0.73 5.95
C ARG A 315 5.29 0.16 5.85
N PRO A 316 4.11 -0.37 5.45
CA PRO A 316 2.86 0.37 5.56
C PRO A 316 2.52 0.68 7.02
N GLN A 317 2.10 1.89 7.37
CA GLN A 317 1.51 2.14 8.69
C GLN A 317 0.24 1.29 8.88
N THR A 318 0.18 0.52 9.97
CA THR A 318 -0.95 -0.39 10.26
C THR A 318 -1.72 -0.04 11.52
N ASP A 319 -1.20 0.88 12.32
CA ASP A 319 -1.76 1.27 13.61
C ASP A 319 -2.03 2.78 13.66
N SER A 320 -3.09 3.17 14.37
CA SER A 320 -3.35 4.59 14.64
C SER A 320 -2.29 5.20 15.56
N LEU A 321 -1.89 4.44 16.59
CA LEU A 321 -0.86 4.80 17.55
C LEU A 321 0.23 3.74 17.50
N PHE A 322 1.49 4.14 17.38
CA PHE A 322 2.64 3.26 17.23
C PHE A 322 3.94 3.97 17.60
N ASN A 323 4.99 3.15 17.80
CA ASN A 323 6.38 3.59 17.75
C ASN A 323 7.12 2.81 16.66
N PHE A 324 7.87 3.52 15.83
CA PHE A 324 8.77 2.99 14.82
C PHE A 324 10.20 3.44 15.15
N ASN A 325 11.11 2.49 15.32
CA ASN A 325 12.48 2.74 15.72
C ASN A 325 13.43 1.95 14.82
N VAL A 326 14.52 2.59 14.36
CA VAL A 326 15.58 1.90 13.61
C VAL A 326 16.94 2.35 14.11
N THR A 327 17.90 1.42 14.09
CA THR A 327 19.31 1.70 14.43
C THR A 327 20.13 1.60 13.15
N LEU A 328 20.78 2.70 12.78
CA LEU A 328 21.59 2.82 11.57
C LEU A 328 23.07 2.91 11.94
N ASP A 329 23.88 2.09 11.29
CA ASP A 329 25.32 2.25 11.16
C ASP A 329 25.58 3.20 9.98
N VAL A 330 26.06 4.41 10.28
CA VAL A 330 26.23 5.48 9.29
C VAL A 330 27.72 5.72 9.05
N PRO A 331 28.24 5.51 7.82
CA PRO A 331 29.59 5.94 7.48
C PRO A 331 29.61 7.46 7.27
N LEU A 332 30.16 8.19 8.23
CA LEU A 332 30.00 9.65 8.33
C LEU A 332 31.03 10.49 7.56
N ASP A 333 31.93 9.85 6.80
CA ASP A 333 33.07 10.53 6.17
C ASP A 333 32.80 10.97 4.71
N GLU A 334 31.71 10.51 4.09
CA GLU A 334 31.40 10.79 2.68
C GLU A 334 30.52 12.03 2.52
N ALA A 335 31.02 13.02 1.75
CA ALA A 335 30.27 14.24 1.47
C ALA A 335 28.98 13.94 0.67
N ASP A 336 27.95 14.74 0.93
CA ASP A 336 26.63 14.69 0.29
C ASP A 336 25.79 13.43 0.60
N LEU A 337 26.31 12.54 1.46
CA LEU A 337 25.55 11.42 2.01
C LEU A 337 24.46 11.93 2.95
N GLU A 338 23.26 11.40 2.74
CA GLU A 338 22.09 11.59 3.57
C GLU A 338 21.47 10.24 3.85
N VAL A 339 21.25 9.96 5.13
CA VAL A 339 20.65 8.70 5.58
C VAL A 339 19.76 8.95 6.79
N GLY A 340 18.61 8.29 6.81
CA GLY A 340 17.69 8.42 7.92
C GLY A 340 16.39 7.68 7.72
N VAL A 341 15.35 8.21 8.35
CA VAL A 341 13.98 7.69 8.29
C VAL A 341 13.06 8.67 7.59
N THR A 342 11.99 8.13 7.01
CA THR A 342 10.95 8.94 6.36
C THR A 342 9.56 8.45 6.74
N LEU A 343 8.66 9.42 6.93
CA LEU A 343 7.22 9.28 6.86
C LEU A 343 6.81 9.63 5.43
N PHE A 344 6.51 8.62 4.61
CA PHE A 344 6.44 8.77 3.15
C PHE A 344 5.06 8.37 2.62
N LEU A 345 4.39 9.26 1.88
CA LEU A 345 3.17 8.93 1.13
C LEU A 345 3.49 8.78 -0.37
N THR A 346 4.13 9.79 -0.93
CA THR A 346 4.66 9.82 -2.30
C THR A 346 5.93 10.69 -2.32
N GLN A 347 6.58 10.79 -3.48
CA GLN A 347 7.71 11.71 -3.67
C GLN A 347 7.31 13.19 -3.51
N TYR A 348 6.01 13.52 -3.51
CA TYR A 348 5.52 14.90 -3.30
C TYR A 348 4.97 15.15 -1.89
N ASN A 349 4.85 14.11 -1.06
CA ASN A 349 4.29 14.17 0.27
C ASN A 349 5.06 13.24 1.21
N HIS A 350 6.06 13.78 1.89
CA HIS A 350 6.87 13.03 2.85
C HIS A 350 7.54 13.96 3.87
N ALA A 351 7.94 13.40 5.00
CA ALA A 351 8.72 14.08 6.04
C ALA A 351 9.87 13.19 6.50
N ASP A 352 11.08 13.72 6.40
CA ASP A 352 12.32 12.98 6.56
C ASP A 352 13.09 13.52 7.76
N LEU A 353 13.71 12.61 8.52
CA LEU A 353 14.72 12.94 9.50
C LEU A 353 15.98 12.13 9.18
N ALA A 354 17.08 12.84 8.93
CA ALA A 354 18.34 12.23 8.51
C ALA A 354 19.57 12.86 9.16
N VAL A 355 20.65 12.09 9.18
CA VAL A 355 22.01 12.63 9.29
C VAL A 355 22.48 13.02 7.89
N VAL A 356 23.06 14.20 7.77
CA VAL A 356 23.66 14.70 6.53
C VAL A 356 25.11 15.09 6.76
N ALA A 357 25.97 14.66 5.84
CA ALA A 357 27.39 15.03 5.79
C ALA A 357 27.60 16.09 4.70
N GLN A 358 28.11 17.26 5.09
CA GLN A 358 28.40 18.37 4.18
C GLN A 358 29.89 18.68 4.18
N PRO A 359 30.47 19.13 3.05
CA PRO A 359 31.84 19.64 3.05
C PRO A 359 32.00 20.77 4.07
N LYS A 360 33.14 20.80 4.78
CA LYS A 360 33.41 21.87 5.74
C LYS A 360 33.39 23.23 5.06
N ALA A 361 32.72 24.19 5.69
CA ALA A 361 32.52 25.54 5.13
C ALA A 361 33.84 26.31 4.90
N ASP A 362 34.90 25.96 5.65
CA ASP A 362 36.23 26.56 5.53
C ASP A 362 37.11 25.90 4.44
N GLY A 363 36.60 24.87 3.77
CA GLY A 363 37.31 24.10 2.75
C GLY A 363 38.38 23.16 3.30
N ALA A 364 38.42 22.93 4.62
CA ALA A 364 39.29 21.93 5.21
C ALA A 364 38.86 20.50 4.82
N GLU A 365 39.79 19.55 4.91
CA GLU A 365 39.47 18.14 4.70
C GLU A 365 38.44 17.63 5.74
N GLY A 366 37.54 16.76 5.26
CA GLY A 366 36.46 16.14 6.02
C GLY A 366 35.10 16.84 5.85
N THR A 367 34.13 16.37 6.63
CA THR A 367 32.73 16.80 6.58
C THR A 367 32.26 17.39 7.92
N ASP A 368 31.35 18.36 7.86
CA ASP A 368 30.51 18.74 8.99
C ASP A 368 29.21 17.92 8.95
N ARG A 369 28.69 17.60 10.13
CA ARG A 369 27.53 16.71 10.29
C ARG A 369 26.37 17.46 10.91
N PHE A 370 25.19 17.18 10.39
CA PHE A 370 23.95 17.78 10.89
C PHE A 370 22.85 16.74 10.98
N LEU A 371 21.96 16.92 11.96
CA LEU A 371 20.62 16.36 11.89
C LEU A 371 19.79 17.30 11.03
N ARG A 372 19.11 16.76 10.03
CA ARG A 372 18.21 17.51 9.16
C ARG A 372 16.83 16.91 9.18
N PHE A 373 15.86 17.74 9.48
CA PHE A 373 14.46 17.50 9.21
C PHE A 373 14.06 18.25 7.94
N ARG A 374 13.41 17.57 7.00
CA ARG A 374 12.84 18.17 5.77
C ARG A 374 11.48 17.55 5.50
N ALA A 375 10.52 18.36 5.08
CA ALA A 375 9.22 17.86 4.64
C ALA A 375 8.79 18.51 3.33
N THR A 376 8.07 17.75 2.51
CA THR A 376 7.48 18.20 1.25
C THR A 376 5.99 17.87 1.25
N GLY A 377 5.16 18.80 0.79
CA GLY A 377 3.72 18.63 0.69
C GLY A 377 2.95 19.86 1.15
N ASN A 378 1.62 19.80 1.06
CA ASN A 378 0.75 20.85 1.60
C ASN A 378 0.88 20.91 3.13
N ASP A 379 0.98 22.13 3.67
CA ASP A 379 1.15 22.37 5.10
C ASP A 379 2.41 21.71 5.72
N ALA A 380 3.41 21.36 4.89
CA ALA A 380 4.67 20.79 5.36
C ALA A 380 5.41 21.78 6.29
N PRO A 381 5.92 21.33 7.46
CA PRO A 381 6.72 22.19 8.32
C PRO A 381 8.03 22.64 7.63
N GLU A 382 8.56 23.79 8.05
CA GLU A 382 9.82 24.31 7.51
C GLU A 382 10.99 23.36 7.79
N GLU A 383 11.96 23.36 6.88
CA GLU A 383 13.21 22.63 7.07
C GLU A 383 13.92 23.10 8.34
N TYR A 384 14.44 22.14 9.11
CA TYR A 384 15.19 22.41 10.32
C TYR A 384 16.49 21.62 10.33
N VAL A 385 17.59 22.32 10.65
CA VAL A 385 18.93 21.75 10.69
C VAL A 385 19.54 22.03 12.05
N GLU A 386 20.03 20.98 12.71
CA GLU A 386 20.72 21.06 13.98
C GLU A 386 22.12 20.45 13.85
N ARG A 387 23.11 21.06 14.52
CA ARG A 387 24.48 20.51 14.50
C ARG A 387 24.47 19.14 15.16
N PHE A 388 25.11 18.17 14.52
CA PHE A 388 25.19 16.83 15.07
C PHE A 388 25.91 16.86 16.43
N PRO A 389 25.33 16.27 17.50
CA PRO A 389 25.93 16.32 18.83
C PRO A 389 27.31 15.64 18.89
N GLU A 390 28.31 16.35 19.43
CA GLU A 390 29.68 15.82 19.55
C GLU A 390 29.78 14.65 20.55
N THR A 391 28.80 14.49 21.44
CA THR A 391 28.77 13.43 22.46
C THR A 391 28.19 12.13 21.96
N TRP A 392 27.49 12.12 20.82
CA TRP A 392 26.87 10.92 20.29
C TRP A 392 27.94 9.95 19.78
N ASP A 393 27.77 8.66 20.11
CA ASP A 393 28.47 7.60 19.40
C ASP A 393 28.17 7.76 17.91
N VAL A 394 29.24 7.85 17.13
CA VAL A 394 29.19 8.24 15.72
C VAL A 394 28.81 7.07 14.84
N ASP A 395 28.93 5.83 15.32
CA ASP A 395 28.68 4.66 14.50
C ASP A 395 27.19 4.30 14.51
N PHE A 396 26.52 4.28 15.68
CA PHE A 396 25.13 3.80 15.80
C PHE A 396 24.13 4.87 16.23
N ILE A 397 23.32 5.31 15.27
CA ILE A 397 22.28 6.33 15.48
C ILE A 397 20.92 5.67 15.46
N GLN A 398 20.12 5.96 16.48
CA GLN A 398 18.74 5.53 16.56
C GLN A 398 17.81 6.65 16.08
N PHE A 399 16.91 6.30 15.16
CA PHE A 399 15.84 7.16 14.67
C PHE A 399 14.50 6.65 15.16
N GLU A 400 13.59 7.57 15.46
CA GLU A 400 12.24 7.26 15.91
C GLU A 400 11.19 8.09 15.16
N ILE A 401 10.14 7.42 14.68
CA ILE A 401 8.87 8.01 14.29
C ILE A 401 7.79 7.46 15.23
N SER A 402 7.12 8.31 15.99
CA SER A 402 6.04 7.89 16.89
C SER A 402 4.79 8.75 16.71
N THR A 403 3.64 8.21 17.10
CA THR A 403 2.35 8.92 17.06
C THR A 403 1.89 9.25 18.48
N PRO A 404 2.14 10.46 18.99
CA PRO A 404 1.63 10.88 20.30
C PRO A 404 0.08 10.91 20.35
N ASN A 405 -0.58 11.01 19.21
CA ASN A 405 -2.02 10.89 19.03
C ASN A 405 -2.34 10.59 17.54
N ALA A 406 -3.61 10.40 17.19
CA ALA A 406 -4.05 10.08 15.83
C ALA A 406 -3.77 11.17 14.77
N THR A 407 -3.46 12.39 15.19
CA THR A 407 -3.39 13.56 14.31
C THR A 407 -1.98 14.06 14.06
N HIS A 408 -0.97 13.56 14.78
CA HIS A 408 0.41 14.04 14.69
C HIS A 408 1.41 12.90 14.83
N TYR A 409 2.54 13.07 14.14
CA TYR A 409 3.75 12.28 14.29
C TYR A 409 4.82 13.12 15.00
N THR A 410 5.74 12.46 15.67
CA THR A 410 6.98 13.03 16.20
C THR A 410 8.16 12.30 15.56
N LEU A 411 9.13 13.06 15.06
CA LEU A 411 10.38 12.54 14.50
C LEU A 411 11.53 12.93 15.43
N ALA A 412 12.34 11.96 15.80
CA ALA A 412 13.43 12.16 16.75
C ALA A 412 14.65 11.28 16.45
N ALA A 413 15.82 11.68 16.93
CA ALA A 413 17.06 10.91 16.84
C ALA A 413 17.84 10.96 18.16
N TYR A 414 18.67 9.93 18.39
CA TYR A 414 19.59 9.82 19.51
C TYR A 414 20.73 8.85 19.23
N SER A 415 21.82 8.97 19.97
CA SER A 415 22.83 7.91 20.02
C SER A 415 22.24 6.65 20.68
N ALA A 416 22.46 5.48 20.10
CA ALA A 416 22.01 4.21 20.69
C ALA A 416 22.60 3.97 22.09
N ALA A 417 23.75 4.58 22.42
CA ALA A 417 24.39 4.50 23.72
C ALA A 417 23.78 5.44 24.79
N GLU A 418 23.06 6.50 24.37
CA GLU A 418 22.53 7.55 25.26
C GLU A 418 21.05 7.89 24.93
N PRO A 419 20.11 6.94 25.07
CA PRO A 419 18.71 7.13 24.68
C PRO A 419 17.98 8.25 25.46
N GLU A 420 18.48 8.63 26.62
CA GLU A 420 17.96 9.74 27.42
C GLU A 420 18.21 11.12 26.78
N ASN A 421 19.20 11.24 25.89
CA ASN A 421 19.58 12.48 25.21
C ASN A 421 18.86 12.66 23.86
N LYS A 422 17.62 12.15 23.78
CA LYS A 422 16.75 12.23 22.60
C LYS A 422 16.48 13.67 22.16
N ILE A 423 16.74 13.94 20.88
CA ILE A 423 16.42 15.21 20.22
C ILE A 423 15.17 15.01 19.37
N VAL A 424 14.10 15.75 19.71
CA VAL A 424 12.89 15.82 18.89
C VAL A 424 13.06 16.90 17.84
N MET A 425 13.18 16.48 16.58
CA MET A 425 13.47 17.38 15.47
C MET A 425 12.20 18.00 14.87
N ALA A 426 11.07 17.28 14.92
CA ALA A 426 9.82 17.78 14.38
C ALA A 426 8.58 17.13 14.99
N THR A 427 7.47 17.86 14.93
CA THR A 427 6.11 17.32 15.04
C THR A 427 5.39 17.62 13.73
N VAL A 428 4.81 16.59 13.11
CA VAL A 428 4.24 16.66 11.76
C VAL A 428 2.77 16.29 11.81
N SER A 429 1.90 17.07 11.18
CA SER A 429 0.47 16.73 11.07
C SER A 429 0.28 15.48 10.21
N ALA A 430 -0.59 14.57 10.64
CA ALA A 430 -0.91 13.37 9.87
C ALA A 430 -1.66 13.66 8.56
N LYS A 431 -2.19 14.86 8.42
CA LYS A 431 -2.74 15.37 7.17
C LYS A 431 -1.70 15.42 6.04
N LEU A 432 -0.41 15.57 6.35
CA LEU A 432 0.67 15.60 5.34
C LEU A 432 0.71 14.31 4.51
N VAL A 433 0.30 13.19 5.12
CA VAL A 433 0.29 11.85 4.52
C VAL A 433 -1.11 11.24 4.44
N SER A 434 -2.16 12.07 4.46
CA SER A 434 -3.55 11.64 4.30
C SER A 434 -4.10 12.14 2.96
N GLY A 435 -4.29 11.23 2.00
CA GLY A 435 -4.85 11.58 0.69
C GLY A 435 -3.87 12.32 -0.21
N GLN A 436 -3.72 13.63 -0.05
CA GLN A 436 -2.77 14.51 -0.77
C GLN A 436 -2.50 14.09 -2.24
N SER A 437 -1.22 13.95 -2.64
CA SER A 437 -0.83 13.41 -3.94
C SER A 437 -0.86 11.88 -4.01
N GLY A 438 -1.31 11.23 -2.94
CA GLY A 438 -1.33 9.81 -2.60
C GLY A 438 -2.72 9.18 -2.36
N PRO A 439 -3.84 9.58 -2.99
CA PRO A 439 -5.18 9.25 -2.49
C PRO A 439 -5.52 7.75 -2.51
N PHE A 440 -4.80 6.95 -3.29
CA PHE A 440 -5.01 5.52 -3.41
C PHE A 440 -4.06 4.67 -2.55
N THR A 441 -3.14 5.30 -1.83
CA THR A 441 -2.13 4.64 -0.98
C THR A 441 -2.25 5.07 0.48
N GLY A 442 -1.38 4.54 1.33
CA GLY A 442 -1.22 4.94 2.73
C GLY A 442 0.23 5.29 3.03
N ALA A 443 0.46 5.89 4.19
CA ALA A 443 1.76 6.28 4.69
C ALA A 443 2.66 5.07 4.93
N LEU A 444 3.89 5.19 4.48
CA LEU A 444 4.99 4.28 4.70
C LEU A 444 5.94 4.86 5.75
N LEU A 445 6.50 3.98 6.57
CA LEU A 445 7.55 4.29 7.54
C LEU A 445 8.77 3.50 7.14
N GLY A 446 9.91 4.15 6.92
CA GLY A 446 11.05 3.42 6.42
C GLY A 446 12.36 4.17 6.53
N VAL A 447 13.38 3.53 5.99
CA VAL A 447 14.75 4.04 5.91
C VAL A 447 15.09 4.36 4.48
N TYR A 448 15.94 5.37 4.30
CA TYR A 448 16.47 5.70 2.99
C TYR A 448 17.92 6.15 3.08
N ALA A 449 18.63 6.04 1.95
CA ALA A 449 19.97 6.58 1.79
C ALA A 449 20.11 7.22 0.40
N THR A 450 20.72 8.40 0.33
CA THR A 450 20.98 9.09 -0.94
C THR A 450 22.30 9.86 -0.90
N CYS A 451 22.94 9.99 -2.05
CA CYS A 451 24.08 10.90 -2.24
C CYS A 451 23.65 12.24 -2.88
N ASN A 452 22.36 12.58 -2.85
CA ASN A 452 21.80 13.87 -3.29
C ASN A 452 22.26 14.32 -4.68
N GLY A 453 22.28 13.39 -5.64
CA GLY A 453 22.64 13.64 -7.02
C GLY A 453 24.14 13.64 -7.33
N ALA A 454 25.01 13.44 -6.34
CA ALA A 454 26.43 13.23 -6.57
C ALA A 454 26.68 11.98 -7.45
N GLY A 455 27.90 11.85 -8.00
CA GLY A 455 28.27 10.73 -8.88
C GLY A 455 27.80 10.89 -10.33
N THR A 456 27.70 9.78 -11.07
CA THR A 456 27.42 9.75 -12.51
C THR A 456 26.43 8.63 -12.88
N GLY A 457 25.56 8.89 -13.86
CA GLY A 457 24.59 7.88 -14.31
C GLY A 457 23.60 7.52 -13.19
N LEU A 458 23.61 6.26 -12.73
CA LEU A 458 22.80 5.80 -11.59
C LEU A 458 23.63 5.59 -10.32
N GLU A 459 24.95 5.78 -10.41
CA GLU A 459 25.90 5.41 -9.37
C GLU A 459 26.30 6.64 -8.53
N CYS A 460 26.18 6.50 -7.21
CA CYS A 460 26.80 7.42 -6.26
C CYS A 460 28.33 7.27 -6.28
N PRO A 461 29.09 8.25 -5.74
CA PRO A 461 30.51 8.06 -5.46
C PRO A 461 30.75 6.82 -4.60
N SER A 462 31.92 6.18 -4.75
CA SER A 462 32.29 5.03 -3.94
C SER A 462 32.35 5.40 -2.44
N GLY A 463 31.79 4.54 -1.59
CA GLY A 463 31.65 4.81 -0.16
C GLY A 463 30.18 4.95 0.23
N GLY A 464 29.91 5.28 1.49
CA GLY A 464 28.55 5.58 1.94
C GLY A 464 27.67 4.35 2.20
N ASP A 465 28.26 3.17 2.39
CA ASP A 465 27.56 1.94 2.72
C ASP A 465 26.85 2.04 4.08
N VAL A 466 25.53 2.18 4.06
CA VAL A 466 24.72 2.26 5.28
C VAL A 466 24.28 0.87 5.69
N TYR A 467 24.27 0.57 6.99
CA TYR A 467 23.67 -0.66 7.50
C TYR A 467 22.54 -0.38 8.48
N VAL A 468 21.39 -1.03 8.29
CA VAL A 468 20.35 -1.11 9.32
C VAL A 468 20.67 -2.32 10.19
N THR A 469 20.89 -2.10 11.47
CA THR A 469 21.19 -3.18 12.43
C THR A 469 19.93 -3.67 13.13
N GLU A 470 19.07 -2.74 13.52
CA GLU A 470 17.81 -3.03 14.20
C GLU A 470 16.65 -2.27 13.56
N TRP A 471 15.49 -2.92 13.51
CA TRP A 471 14.23 -2.35 13.06
C TRP A 471 13.10 -2.83 13.95
N MET A 472 12.36 -1.87 14.51
CA MET A 472 11.24 -2.14 15.40
C MET A 472 10.02 -1.32 15.00
N TYR A 473 8.87 -1.97 14.94
CA TYR A 473 7.56 -1.33 14.84
C TYR A 473 6.66 -1.94 15.90
N THR A 474 6.06 -1.11 16.74
CA THR A 474 5.16 -1.58 17.80
C THR A 474 3.89 -0.77 17.80
N GLY A 475 2.78 -1.40 17.44
CA GLY A 475 1.43 -0.89 17.65
C GLY A 475 1.19 -0.58 19.13
N LYS A 476 0.61 0.58 19.40
CA LYS A 476 0.21 1.08 20.73
C LYS A 476 -1.29 1.21 20.87
N GLY A 477 -1.99 1.19 19.74
CA GLY A 477 -3.43 1.08 19.71
C GLY A 477 -4.03 1.49 18.39
N GLN A 478 -5.26 1.05 18.20
CA GLN A 478 -6.01 1.19 16.98
C GLN A 478 -7.39 1.78 17.28
N TYR A 479 -7.72 2.92 16.68
CA TYR A 479 -9.06 3.48 16.79
C TYR A 479 -10.05 2.63 15.99
N TYR A 480 -11.18 2.31 16.60
CA TYR A 480 -12.30 1.64 15.92
C TYR A 480 -13.59 2.46 16.00
N THR A 481 -13.60 3.56 16.76
CA THR A 481 -14.55 4.66 16.62
C THR A 481 -13.76 5.97 16.68
N ALA A 482 -14.42 7.13 16.59
CA ALA A 482 -13.74 8.42 16.74
C ALA A 482 -13.06 8.59 18.11
N ASP A 483 -13.55 7.90 19.14
CA ASP A 483 -13.12 8.09 20.53
C ASP A 483 -12.59 6.80 21.18
N ASP A 484 -12.91 5.62 20.63
CA ASP A 484 -12.54 4.34 21.23
C ASP A 484 -11.32 3.72 20.56
N LEU A 485 -10.37 3.31 21.42
CA LEU A 485 -9.09 2.71 21.07
C LEU A 485 -9.04 1.26 21.57
N ARG A 486 -8.56 0.33 20.76
CA ARG A 486 -8.12 -1.00 21.22
C ARG A 486 -6.59 -1.03 21.32
N PRO A 487 -6.02 -1.74 22.31
CA PRO A 487 -4.57 -1.90 22.43
C PRO A 487 -3.94 -2.54 21.20
#